data_AF-A0A970UZG4-F1
#
_entry.id   AF-A0A970UZG4-F1
#
_cell.length_a   1.000
_cell.length_b   1.000
_cell.length_c   1.000
_cell.angle_alpha   90.00
_cell.angle_beta   90.00
_cell.angle_gamma   90.00
#
_symmetry.space_group_name_H-M   'P 1'
#
loop_
_entity.id
_entity.type
_entity.pdbx_description
1 polymer ?
#
loop_
_entity_poly.entity_id
_entity_poly.type
_entity_poly.pdbx_seq_one_letter_code
_entity_poly.pdbx_strand_id
1 'polypeptide(L)'
;MNKNTHFFGQSVFGQLISLIDNKIISSNSLKHKADHYVKAFKLKDHLISMLFCVFAKCTSLREVSGAMLGLAGKTKHFQLDSLPYRSTLSDANKRRMSDVFAGIYNDLLKQYHYVFSDSRIKQVIKKQIEIFDSTTISLFQDILKCVGRMPANGKRKGGIKVHTIINVDELVPKMIYLTSASTS
;
A
#
# COMPACT_ATOMS: atom_id res chain seq x y z
N MET A 1 -34.75 17.97 24.17
CA MET A 1 -33.44 17.33 24.38
C MET A 1 -32.61 17.54 23.11
N ASN A 2 -31.66 18.47 23.15
CA ASN A 2 -30.88 18.88 21.99
C ASN A 2 -29.95 17.72 21.59
N LYS A 3 -30.11 17.14 20.38
CA LYS A 3 -29.25 16.06 19.90
C LYS A 3 -27.92 16.66 19.47
N ASN A 4 -26.94 16.65 20.36
CA ASN A 4 -25.56 16.94 20.01
C ASN A 4 -25.07 15.93 18.97
N THR A 5 -24.92 16.35 17.71
CA THR A 5 -24.37 15.53 16.61
C THR A 5 -22.85 15.62 16.51
N HIS A 6 -22.19 16.24 17.49
CA HIS A 6 -20.73 16.27 17.58
C HIS A 6 -20.22 14.92 18.10
N PHE A 7 -20.06 13.96 17.19
CA PHE A 7 -19.10 12.89 17.42
C PHE A 7 -17.70 13.52 17.51
N PHE A 8 -17.20 13.65 18.74
CA PHE A 8 -15.81 14.00 19.01
C PHE A 8 -14.89 12.90 18.46
N GLY A 9 -13.92 13.30 17.65
CA GLY A 9 -12.75 12.50 17.30
C GLY A 9 -12.70 12.03 15.85
N GLN A 10 -11.81 12.62 15.06
CA GLN A 10 -11.30 12.00 13.84
C GLN A 10 -10.64 10.67 14.23
N SER A 11 -11.04 9.56 13.57
CA SER A 11 -10.50 8.24 13.87
C SER A 11 -8.97 8.22 13.69
N VAL A 12 -8.27 7.33 14.41
CA VAL A 12 -6.81 7.17 14.23
C VAL A 12 -6.47 6.89 12.76
N PHE A 13 -7.28 6.07 12.08
CA PHE A 13 -7.12 5.84 10.64
C PHE A 13 -7.29 7.14 9.83
N GLY A 14 -8.31 7.94 10.11
CA GLY A 14 -8.50 9.24 9.46
C GLY A 14 -7.37 10.24 9.74
N GLN A 15 -6.75 10.19 10.91
CA GLN A 15 -5.56 10.99 11.24
C GLN A 15 -4.34 10.51 10.44
N LEU A 16 -4.11 9.20 10.33
CA LEU A 16 -3.04 8.65 9.50
C LEU A 16 -3.20 9.03 8.03
N ILE A 17 -4.42 8.94 7.49
CA ILE A 17 -4.70 9.37 6.11
C ILE A 17 -4.44 10.87 5.92
N SER A 18 -4.66 11.69 6.95
CA SER A 18 -4.39 13.13 6.87
C SER A 18 -2.91 13.51 6.73
N LEU A 19 -1.99 12.58 7.01
CA LEU A 19 -0.55 12.77 6.77
C LEU A 19 -0.16 12.66 5.29
N ILE A 20 -1.06 12.16 4.45
CA ILE A 20 -0.85 12.06 3.00
C ILE A 20 -1.39 13.34 2.36
N ASP A 21 -0.50 14.18 1.83
CA ASP A 21 -0.92 15.40 1.13
C ASP A 21 -1.73 15.03 -0.13
N ASN A 22 -2.94 15.57 -0.22
CA ASN A 22 -3.81 15.40 -1.40
C ASN A 22 -3.12 15.86 -2.70
N LYS A 23 -2.20 16.83 -2.64
CA LYS A 23 -1.42 17.26 -3.81
C LYS A 23 -0.54 16.15 -4.37
N ILE A 24 0.03 15.30 -3.51
CA ILE A 24 0.83 14.14 -3.95
C ILE A 24 -0.07 13.14 -4.69
N ILE A 25 -1.26 12.87 -4.14
CA ILE A 25 -2.23 11.97 -4.77
C ILE A 25 -2.68 12.53 -6.12
N SER A 26 -3.06 13.80 -6.19
CA SER A 26 -3.52 14.44 -7.43
C SER A 26 -2.43 14.48 -8.50
N SER A 27 -1.19 14.82 -8.12
CA SER A 27 -0.05 14.87 -9.05
C SER A 27 0.26 13.48 -9.63
N ASN A 28 0.25 12.44 -8.79
CA ASN A 28 0.44 11.07 -9.25
C ASN A 28 -0.74 10.56 -10.08
N SER A 29 -1.98 10.93 -9.74
CA SER A 29 -3.17 10.60 -10.56
C SER A 29 -3.05 11.15 -11.97
N LEU A 30 -2.63 12.42 -12.12
CA LEU A 30 -2.44 13.06 -13.42
C LEU A 30 -1.28 12.41 -14.21
N LYS A 31 -0.13 12.23 -13.56
CA LYS A 31 1.07 11.64 -14.17
C LYS A 31 0.82 10.24 -14.75
N HIS A 32 0.08 9.41 -14.02
CA HIS A 32 -0.22 8.03 -14.42
C HIS A 32 -1.58 7.87 -15.10
N LYS A 33 -2.32 8.98 -15.35
CA LYS A 33 -3.69 8.98 -15.87
C LYS A 33 -4.62 8.03 -15.10
N ALA A 34 -4.41 7.91 -13.79
CA ALA A 34 -5.04 6.88 -12.94
C ALA A 34 -6.55 7.05 -12.80
N ASP A 35 -7.06 8.27 -12.97
CA ASP A 35 -8.49 8.59 -12.94
C ASP A 35 -9.08 8.92 -14.33
N HIS A 36 -8.37 8.56 -15.41
CA HIS A 36 -8.86 8.77 -16.76
C HIS A 36 -10.18 8.01 -17.01
N TYR A 37 -11.23 8.71 -17.44
CA TYR A 37 -12.61 8.20 -17.54
C TYR A 37 -13.16 7.58 -16.24
N VAL A 38 -12.68 7.98 -15.07
CA VAL A 38 -13.23 7.56 -13.76
C VAL A 38 -14.19 8.63 -13.25
N LYS A 39 -15.46 8.26 -13.08
CA LYS A 39 -16.51 9.18 -12.60
C LYS A 39 -16.67 9.16 -11.07
N ALA A 40 -16.51 7.98 -10.47
CA ALA A 40 -16.61 7.73 -9.03
C ALA A 40 -15.51 6.75 -8.61
N PHE A 41 -15.19 6.71 -7.31
CA PHE A 41 -14.10 5.88 -6.77
C PHE A 41 -12.74 6.21 -7.40
N LYS A 42 -12.34 7.47 -7.25
CA LYS A 42 -11.07 8.02 -7.75
C LYS A 42 -9.87 7.44 -7.01
N LEU A 43 -8.66 7.75 -7.46
CA LEU A 43 -7.41 7.23 -6.92
C LEU A 43 -7.31 7.42 -5.40
N LYS A 44 -7.79 8.55 -4.88
CA LYS A 44 -7.81 8.83 -3.43
C LYS A 44 -8.61 7.78 -2.66
N ASP A 45 -9.85 7.54 -3.07
CA ASP A 45 -10.72 6.55 -2.42
C ASP A 45 -10.13 5.14 -2.53
N HIS A 46 -9.53 4.83 -3.68
CA HIS A 46 -8.87 3.56 -3.92
C HIS A 46 -7.64 3.37 -3.02
N LEU A 47 -6.77 4.38 -2.91
CA LEU A 47 -5.62 4.37 -1.99
C LEU A 47 -6.05 4.14 -0.55
N ILE A 48 -7.05 4.90 -0.06
CA ILE A 48 -7.55 4.78 1.30
C ILE A 48 -8.13 3.36 1.53
N SER A 49 -8.84 2.82 0.54
CA SER A 49 -9.39 1.45 0.62
C SER A 49 -8.30 0.39 0.69
N MET A 50 -7.20 0.55 -0.06
CA MET A 50 -6.06 -0.38 -0.03
C MET A 50 -5.29 -0.27 1.29
N LEU A 51 -5.10 0.93 1.84
CA LEU A 51 -4.50 1.13 3.16
C LEU A 51 -5.38 0.51 4.27
N PHE A 52 -6.69 0.72 4.20
CA PHE A 52 -7.64 0.09 5.12
C PHE A 52 -7.52 -1.44 5.07
N CYS A 53 -7.48 -2.02 3.87
CA CYS A 53 -7.31 -3.47 3.67
C CYS A 53 -6.07 -4.01 4.41
N VAL A 54 -4.93 -3.30 4.31
CA VAL A 54 -3.68 -3.69 5.00
C VAL A 54 -3.80 -3.56 6.52
N PHE A 55 -4.28 -2.41 7.02
CA PHE A 55 -4.38 -2.16 8.46
C PHE A 55 -5.41 -3.06 9.16
N ALA A 56 -6.54 -3.32 8.50
CA ALA A 56 -7.58 -4.21 8.99
C ALA A 56 -7.27 -5.69 8.74
N LYS A 57 -6.13 -6.01 8.09
CA LYS A 57 -5.72 -7.37 7.70
C LYS A 57 -6.81 -8.11 6.92
N CYS A 58 -7.55 -7.38 6.06
CA CYS A 58 -8.53 -8.00 5.20
C CYS A 58 -7.84 -8.91 4.17
N THR A 59 -8.37 -10.11 4.01
CA THR A 59 -7.82 -11.14 3.12
C THR A 59 -8.61 -11.26 1.80
N SER A 60 -9.75 -10.59 1.69
CA SER A 60 -10.59 -10.62 0.49
C SER A 60 -11.28 -9.29 0.18
N LEU A 61 -11.64 -9.07 -1.09
CA LEU A 61 -12.42 -7.89 -1.51
C LEU A 61 -13.78 -7.79 -0.81
N ARG A 62 -14.37 -8.93 -0.42
CA ARG A 62 -15.64 -8.98 0.31
C ARG A 62 -15.46 -8.46 1.73
N GLU A 63 -14.37 -8.82 2.40
CA GLU A 63 -14.04 -8.29 3.72
C GLU A 63 -13.82 -6.78 3.67
N VAL A 64 -13.03 -6.27 2.70
CA VAL A 64 -12.78 -4.83 2.56
C VAL A 64 -14.08 -4.06 2.35
N SER A 65 -14.87 -4.46 1.34
CA SER A 65 -16.13 -3.77 1.04
C SER A 65 -17.16 -3.89 2.16
N GLY A 66 -17.28 -5.04 2.82
CA GLY A 66 -18.18 -5.24 3.96
C GLY A 66 -17.77 -4.42 5.18
N ALA A 67 -16.48 -4.44 5.54
CA ALA A 67 -15.97 -3.68 6.69
C ALA A 67 -16.08 -2.16 6.45
N MET A 68 -15.77 -1.69 5.24
CA MET A 68 -15.89 -0.28 4.90
C MET A 68 -17.35 0.17 4.73
N LEU A 69 -18.27 -0.73 4.38
CA LEU A 69 -19.71 -0.41 4.38
C LEU A 69 -20.20 -0.09 5.79
N GLY A 70 -19.63 -0.70 6.84
CA GLY A 70 -19.89 -0.32 8.24
C GLY A 70 -19.47 1.11 8.58
N LEU A 71 -18.64 1.74 7.76
CA LEU A 71 -18.23 3.15 7.87
C LEU A 71 -19.17 4.10 7.10
N ALA A 72 -20.24 3.58 6.49
CA ALA A 72 -21.24 4.39 5.82
C ALA A 72 -21.82 5.47 6.76
N GLY A 73 -22.03 6.66 6.19
CA GLY A 73 -22.44 7.85 6.96
C GLY A 73 -21.30 8.55 7.72
N LYS A 74 -20.11 7.95 7.82
CA LYS A 74 -18.92 8.55 8.48
C LYS A 74 -17.75 8.80 7.51
N THR A 75 -17.97 8.72 6.21
CA THR A 75 -16.94 8.81 5.16
C THR A 75 -16.10 10.09 5.25
N LYS A 76 -16.70 11.22 5.63
CA LYS A 76 -15.99 12.49 5.85
C LYS A 76 -14.88 12.39 6.90
N HIS A 77 -15.04 11.59 7.94
CA HIS A 77 -14.00 11.37 8.96
C HIS A 77 -12.80 10.58 8.44
N PHE A 78 -12.96 9.86 7.34
CA PHE A 78 -11.94 9.05 6.69
C PHE A 78 -11.46 9.68 5.37
N GLN A 79 -11.87 10.93 5.08
CA GLN A 79 -11.55 11.65 3.85
C GLN A 79 -11.94 10.90 2.56
N LEU A 80 -12.96 10.04 2.64
CA LEU A 80 -13.50 9.27 1.52
C LEU A 80 -14.65 10.02 0.86
N ASP A 81 -14.62 10.11 -0.47
CA ASP A 81 -15.72 10.64 -1.27
C ASP A 81 -16.69 9.51 -1.65
N SER A 82 -16.17 8.31 -1.90
CA SER A 82 -16.97 7.13 -2.22
C SER A 82 -16.46 5.85 -1.55
N LEU A 83 -17.39 5.00 -1.11
CA LEU A 83 -17.08 3.71 -0.50
C LEU A 83 -16.79 2.63 -1.56
N PRO A 84 -15.89 1.68 -1.28
CA PRO A 84 -15.62 0.59 -2.20
C PRO A 84 -16.73 -0.46 -2.17
N TYR A 85 -17.47 -0.58 -3.27
CA TYR A 85 -18.22 -1.79 -3.56
C TYR A 85 -17.27 -2.87 -4.12
N ARG A 86 -17.60 -4.14 -3.90
CA ARG A 86 -16.73 -5.26 -4.29
C ARG A 86 -16.33 -5.24 -5.78
N SER A 87 -17.30 -5.04 -6.68
CA SER A 87 -17.05 -4.95 -8.13
C SER A 87 -16.20 -3.73 -8.46
N THR A 88 -16.56 -2.56 -7.93
CA THR A 88 -15.83 -1.31 -8.13
C THR A 88 -14.36 -1.40 -7.69
N LEU A 89 -14.10 -2.00 -6.52
CA LEU A 89 -12.74 -2.22 -6.02
C LEU A 89 -11.96 -3.22 -6.90
N SER A 90 -12.63 -4.27 -7.37
CA SER A 90 -12.04 -5.23 -8.32
C SER A 90 -11.65 -4.56 -9.63
N ASP A 91 -12.54 -3.77 -10.22
CA ASP A 91 -12.31 -3.06 -11.47
C ASP A 91 -11.20 -2.02 -11.32
N ALA A 92 -11.19 -1.29 -10.20
CA ALA A 92 -10.14 -0.34 -9.85
C ALA A 92 -8.77 -1.01 -9.76
N ASN A 93 -8.67 -2.16 -9.08
CA ASN A 93 -7.43 -2.95 -8.98
C ASN A 93 -6.95 -3.46 -10.34
N LYS A 94 -7.86 -3.83 -11.24
CA LYS A 94 -7.51 -4.27 -12.60
C LYS A 94 -7.03 -3.12 -13.48
N ARG A 95 -7.64 -1.94 -13.32
CA ARG A 95 -7.44 -0.79 -14.21
C ARG A 95 -6.23 0.05 -13.85
N ARG A 96 -5.96 0.27 -12.57
CA ARG A 96 -4.87 1.12 -12.10
C ARG A 96 -3.61 0.29 -11.89
N MET A 97 -2.54 0.65 -12.60
CA MET A 97 -1.25 0.01 -12.42
C MET A 97 -0.67 0.33 -11.04
N SER A 98 0.10 -0.61 -10.48
CA SER A 98 0.79 -0.45 -9.19
C SER A 98 1.69 0.78 -9.13
N ASP A 99 2.20 1.23 -10.28
CA ASP A 99 3.15 2.34 -10.40
C ASP A 99 2.62 3.65 -9.83
N VAL A 100 1.30 3.87 -9.86
CA VAL A 100 0.72 5.08 -9.25
C VAL A 100 0.87 5.07 -7.72
N PHE A 101 0.73 3.91 -7.09
CA PHE A 101 0.92 3.75 -5.64
C PHE A 101 2.40 3.83 -5.28
N ALA A 102 3.28 3.27 -6.13
CA ALA A 102 4.72 3.41 -5.99
C ALA A 102 5.15 4.88 -6.09
N GLY A 103 4.56 5.66 -7.01
CA GLY A 103 4.80 7.10 -7.13
C GLY A 103 4.44 7.86 -5.85
N ILE A 104 3.24 7.60 -5.30
CA ILE A 104 2.79 8.19 -4.03
C ILE A 104 3.75 7.82 -2.89
N TYR A 105 4.15 6.54 -2.78
CA TYR A 105 5.11 6.10 -1.76
C TYR A 105 6.44 6.85 -1.87
N ASN A 106 7.01 6.94 -3.07
CA ASN A 106 8.30 7.60 -3.28
C ASN A 106 8.26 9.10 -2.97
N ASP A 107 7.15 9.77 -3.28
CA ASP A 107 7.00 11.20 -2.97
C ASP A 107 6.79 11.43 -1.47
N LEU A 108 6.05 10.55 -0.77
CA LEU A 108 5.96 10.56 0.69
C LEU A 108 7.31 10.26 1.34
N LEU A 109 8.07 9.30 0.81
CA LEU A 109 9.41 8.98 1.30
C LEU A 109 10.32 10.21 1.20
N LYS A 110 10.36 10.89 0.04
CA LYS A 110 11.11 12.15 -0.11
C LYS A 110 10.66 13.20 0.91
N GLN A 111 9.35 13.32 1.15
CA GLN A 111 8.81 14.29 2.10
C GLN A 111 9.16 13.96 3.55
N TYR A 112 9.16 12.68 3.95
CA TYR A 112 9.25 12.29 5.37
C TYR A 112 10.55 11.57 5.75
N HIS A 113 11.46 11.29 4.82
CA HIS A 113 12.71 10.55 5.10
C HIS A 113 13.50 11.14 6.27
N TYR A 114 13.53 12.45 6.44
CA TYR A 114 14.24 13.13 7.52
C TYR A 114 13.67 12.83 8.92
N VAL A 115 12.40 12.41 9.02
CA VAL A 115 11.74 12.06 10.29
C VAL A 115 12.07 10.63 10.70
N PHE A 116 12.33 9.73 9.75
CA PHE A 116 12.55 8.31 10.01
C PHE A 116 13.96 7.99 10.52
N SER A 117 14.90 8.93 10.44
CA SER A 117 16.25 8.76 10.97
C SER A 117 16.32 8.98 12.47
N ASP A 118 16.11 7.90 13.23
CA ASP A 118 16.37 7.88 14.67
C ASP A 118 17.89 7.94 14.96
N SER A 119 18.68 7.34 14.05
CA SER A 119 20.14 7.36 14.08
C SER A 119 20.66 8.13 12.88
N ARG A 120 21.53 9.12 13.10
CA ARG A 120 22.15 9.91 12.02
C ARG A 120 23.50 9.29 11.64
N ILE A 121 23.49 8.03 11.23
CA ILE A 121 24.68 7.23 10.91
C ILE A 121 25.46 7.89 9.79
N LYS A 122 24.81 8.47 8.78
CA LYS A 122 25.49 9.30 7.78
C LYS A 122 26.26 10.48 8.39
N GLN A 123 25.77 11.10 9.46
CA GLN A 123 26.49 12.19 10.12
C GLN A 123 27.70 11.69 10.91
N VAL A 124 27.63 10.48 11.46
CA VAL A 124 28.71 9.86 12.25
C VAL A 124 29.79 9.28 11.34
N ILE A 125 29.41 8.49 10.33
CA ILE A 125 30.32 7.71 9.48
C ILE A 125 30.67 8.46 8.17
N LYS A 126 29.97 9.56 7.87
CA LYS A 126 30.11 10.35 6.62
C LYS A 126 29.95 9.52 5.34
N LYS A 127 29.24 8.39 5.43
CA LYS A 127 28.96 7.47 4.31
C LYS A 127 27.49 7.03 4.37
N GLN A 128 26.92 6.78 3.20
CA GLN A 128 25.61 6.13 3.08
C GLN A 128 25.81 4.62 3.15
N ILE A 129 25.11 3.96 4.08
CA ILE A 129 25.15 2.50 4.24
C ILE A 129 23.80 1.96 3.80
N GLU A 130 23.83 0.95 2.94
CA GLU A 130 22.64 0.28 2.44
C GLU A 130 22.68 -1.21 2.83
N ILE A 131 21.57 -1.70 3.37
CA ILE A 131 21.35 -3.11 3.69
C ILE A 131 20.59 -3.74 2.54
N PHE A 132 21.11 -4.86 2.06
CA PHE A 132 20.51 -5.66 1.01
C PHE A 132 20.06 -6.98 1.62
N ASP A 133 18.79 -7.34 1.42
CA ASP A 133 18.26 -8.65 1.80
C ASP A 133 17.37 -9.23 0.69
N SER A 134 17.25 -10.55 0.65
CA SER A 134 16.31 -11.22 -0.25
C SER A 134 15.47 -12.25 0.49
N THR A 135 14.16 -12.11 0.42
CA THR A 135 13.19 -13.00 1.08
C THR A 135 12.34 -13.71 0.03
N THR A 136 12.08 -15.01 0.22
CA THR A 136 11.21 -15.80 -0.68
C THR A 136 9.82 -15.97 -0.08
N ILE A 137 8.79 -15.50 -0.78
CA ILE A 137 7.39 -15.64 -0.40
C ILE A 137 6.76 -16.78 -1.23
N SER A 138 6.28 -17.82 -0.56
CA SER A 138 5.58 -18.93 -1.22
C SER A 138 4.13 -18.57 -1.53
N LEU A 139 3.67 -18.88 -2.74
CA LEU A 139 2.31 -18.62 -3.21
C LEU A 139 1.56 -19.93 -3.47
N PHE A 140 0.24 -19.90 -3.28
CA PHE A 140 -0.63 -21.05 -3.55
C PHE A 140 -1.04 -21.17 -5.04
N GLN A 141 -0.50 -20.34 -5.91
CA GLN A 141 -0.76 -20.34 -7.35
C GLN A 141 0.53 -20.53 -8.14
N ASP A 142 0.45 -21.32 -9.22
CA ASP A 142 1.55 -21.59 -10.15
C ASP A 142 1.85 -20.44 -11.14
N ILE A 143 1.30 -19.24 -10.89
CA ILE A 143 1.52 -18.05 -11.73
C ILE A 143 3.03 -17.73 -11.83
N LEU A 144 3.81 -18.16 -10.83
CA LEU A 144 5.25 -17.99 -10.80
C LEU A 144 5.94 -19.33 -10.60
N LYS A 145 7.11 -19.49 -11.24
CA LYS A 145 7.89 -20.72 -11.22
C LYS A 145 8.14 -21.21 -9.79
N CYS A 146 8.08 -22.53 -9.63
CA CYS A 146 8.18 -23.18 -8.33
C CYS A 146 9.55 -22.98 -7.68
N VAL A 147 9.56 -22.95 -6.34
CA VAL A 147 10.77 -22.79 -5.53
C VAL A 147 11.33 -24.12 -5.04
N GLY A 148 12.66 -24.24 -5.07
CA GLY A 148 13.40 -25.28 -4.34
C GLY A 148 13.32 -26.70 -4.91
N ARG A 149 13.73 -27.68 -4.08
CA ARG A 149 13.69 -29.11 -4.41
C ARG A 149 12.25 -29.61 -4.44
N MET A 150 12.00 -30.56 -5.33
CA MET A 150 10.68 -31.19 -5.44
C MET A 150 10.36 -31.93 -4.13
N PRO A 151 9.33 -31.51 -3.37
CA PRO A 151 8.96 -32.20 -2.15
C PRO A 151 8.44 -33.60 -2.49
N ALA A 152 8.67 -34.57 -1.60
CA ALA A 152 8.28 -35.98 -1.80
C ALA A 152 6.77 -36.17 -2.04
N ASN A 153 5.95 -35.20 -1.61
CA ASN A 153 4.51 -35.19 -1.83
C ASN A 153 4.08 -34.72 -3.23
N GLY A 154 5.03 -34.33 -4.10
CA GLY A 154 4.79 -33.87 -5.48
C GLY A 154 4.14 -32.49 -5.60
N LYS A 155 3.69 -31.86 -4.50
CA LYS A 155 3.00 -30.57 -4.53
C LYS A 155 4.00 -29.43 -4.61
N ARG A 156 3.99 -28.72 -5.73
CA ARG A 156 4.82 -27.52 -5.92
C ARG A 156 4.01 -26.27 -5.59
N LYS A 157 4.69 -25.27 -5.04
CA LYS A 157 4.14 -23.94 -4.83
C LYS A 157 4.98 -22.96 -5.65
N GLY A 158 4.31 -22.08 -6.39
CA GLY A 158 4.96 -20.92 -6.98
C GLY A 158 5.54 -20.02 -5.89
N GLY A 159 6.49 -19.15 -6.24
CA GLY A 159 7.03 -18.19 -5.28
C GLY A 159 7.50 -16.90 -5.92
N ILE A 160 7.51 -15.84 -5.12
CA ILE A 160 8.12 -14.55 -5.44
C ILE A 160 9.38 -14.41 -4.59
N LYS A 161 10.47 -13.97 -5.20
CA LYS A 161 11.64 -13.50 -4.48
C LYS A 161 11.60 -11.98 -4.43
N VAL A 162 11.63 -11.45 -3.22
CA VAL A 162 11.63 -10.03 -2.92
C VAL A 162 13.06 -9.64 -2.61
N HIS A 163 13.65 -8.77 -3.42
CA HIS A 163 14.95 -8.17 -3.15
C HIS A 163 14.72 -6.77 -2.61
N THR A 164 15.17 -6.50 -1.39
CA THR A 164 14.89 -5.27 -0.67
C THR A 164 16.18 -4.54 -0.36
N ILE A 165 16.19 -3.23 -0.61
CA ILE A 165 17.27 -2.32 -0.18
C ILE A 165 16.69 -1.38 0.87
N ILE A 166 17.37 -1.28 2.01
CA ILE A 166 17.04 -0.36 3.10
C ILE A 166 18.26 0.51 3.37
N ASN A 167 18.07 1.83 3.52
CA ASN A 167 19.14 2.70 4.01
C ASN A 167 19.19 2.55 5.53
N VAL A 168 20.37 2.38 6.14
CA VAL A 168 20.44 2.18 7.61
C VAL A 168 19.89 3.38 8.39
N ASP A 169 19.98 4.58 7.81
CA ASP A 169 19.39 5.79 8.39
C ASP A 169 17.86 5.85 8.25
N GLU A 170 17.23 5.00 7.43
CA GLU A 170 15.79 5.02 7.14
C GLU A 170 15.20 3.63 7.40
N LEU A 171 14.29 3.49 8.36
CA LEU A 171 13.67 2.19 8.69
C LEU A 171 12.60 1.75 7.66
N VAL A 172 12.72 2.18 6.41
CA VAL A 172 11.76 1.95 5.33
C VAL A 172 12.47 1.49 4.05
N PRO A 173 11.82 0.66 3.21
CA PRO A 173 12.42 0.17 1.97
C PRO A 173 12.68 1.30 0.98
N LYS A 174 13.92 1.45 0.55
CA LYS A 174 14.29 2.34 -0.56
C LYS A 174 13.95 1.72 -1.91
N MET A 175 14.13 0.40 -2.03
CA MET A 175 13.82 -0.35 -3.24
C MET A 175 13.23 -1.71 -2.89
N ILE A 176 12.22 -2.12 -3.64
CA ILE A 176 11.67 -3.47 -3.63
C ILE A 176 11.64 -3.94 -5.07
N TYR A 177 12.35 -5.03 -5.36
CA TYR A 177 12.37 -5.67 -6.67
C TYR A 177 11.84 -7.08 -6.56
N LEU A 178 10.81 -7.41 -7.34
CA LEU A 178 10.15 -8.70 -7.31
C LEU A 178 10.57 -9.52 -8.53
N THR A 179 11.10 -10.71 -8.29
CA THR A 179 11.42 -11.68 -9.35
C THR A 179 10.70 -13.00 -9.12
N SER A 180 10.62 -13.84 -10.15
CA SER A 180 10.27 -15.24 -9.95
C SER A 180 11.26 -15.86 -8.98
N ALA A 181 10.77 -16.68 -8.06
CA ALA A 181 11.63 -17.25 -7.03
C ALA A 181 12.51 -18.41 -7.52
N SER A 182 12.21 -19.01 -8.68
CA SER A 182 13.23 -19.72 -9.44
C SER A 182 14.08 -18.68 -10.19
N THR A 183 15.27 -18.40 -9.70
CA THR A 183 16.33 -17.81 -10.51
C THR A 183 17.00 -18.98 -11.23
N SER A 184 17.08 -18.91 -12.57
CA SER A 184 17.85 -19.85 -13.38
C SER A 184 19.33 -19.81 -13.01
#